data_AF-A0A8H7BKX8-F1
#
_entry.id   AF-A0A8H7BKX8-F1
#
_cell.length_a   1.000
_cell.length_b   1.000
_cell.length_c   1.000
_cell.angle_alpha   90.00
_cell.angle_beta   90.00
_cell.angle_gamma   90.00
#
_symmetry.space_group_name_H-M   'P 1'
#
loop_
_entity.id
_entity.type
_entity.pdbx_description
1 polymer ?
#
loop_
_entity_poly.entity_id
_entity_poly.type
_entity_poly.pdbx_seq_one_letter_code
_entity_poly.pdbx_strand_id
1 'polypeptide(L)'
;MNPAQIEEAGSILQETAVDWRELVAGSEGFLTGKQWRGLYRQEVVWGEMSRLCVGQHGHVNNVMYNRYAESARVNWTLNFAAMDPQHKAEWTELMTPKSVGLILRSIKTDYKFPMKWPDRITVLHKLRDNPSENSDHFILDVMILSEAQRRPAARCVEDIVTYDYRTAKKSPLPPFMIKKLQETFKLQEEAKEKNSNRVRILLDRVRELEKSSWDRPDAKEDFGSANQ
;
A
#
# COMPACT_ATOMS: atom_id res chain seq x y z
N MET A 1 -15.28 -26.90 -18.72
CA MET A 1 -15.95 -25.57 -18.73
C MET A 1 -16.53 -25.31 -20.11
N ASN A 2 -17.71 -24.69 -20.19
CA ASN A 2 -18.29 -24.25 -21.46
C ASN A 2 -17.71 -22.88 -21.91
N PRO A 3 -17.97 -22.42 -23.15
CA PRO A 3 -17.41 -21.16 -23.64
C PRO A 3 -17.72 -19.92 -22.77
N ALA A 4 -18.94 -19.82 -22.25
CA ALA A 4 -19.35 -18.70 -21.38
C ALA A 4 -18.58 -18.71 -20.03
N GLN A 5 -18.33 -19.90 -19.46
CA GLN A 5 -17.52 -20.05 -18.25
C GLN A 5 -16.05 -19.67 -18.48
N ILE A 6 -15.51 -19.99 -19.64
CA ILE A 6 -14.14 -19.62 -20.02
C ILE A 6 -14.02 -18.10 -20.17
N GLU A 7 -15.00 -17.47 -20.80
CA GLU A 7 -15.06 -16.01 -20.95
C GLU A 7 -15.14 -15.31 -19.58
N GLU A 8 -16.01 -15.79 -18.69
CA GLU A 8 -16.15 -15.24 -17.34
C GLU A 8 -14.87 -15.43 -16.51
N ALA A 9 -14.26 -16.62 -16.56
CA ALA A 9 -12.98 -16.89 -15.92
C ALA A 9 -11.87 -15.96 -16.43
N GLY A 10 -11.84 -15.73 -17.75
CA GLY A 10 -10.91 -14.80 -18.40
C GLY A 10 -11.11 -13.36 -17.93
N SER A 11 -12.37 -12.92 -17.81
CA SER A 11 -12.73 -11.59 -17.30
C SER A 11 -12.26 -11.39 -15.85
N ILE A 12 -12.54 -12.34 -14.96
CA ILE A 12 -12.09 -12.31 -13.56
C ILE A 12 -10.56 -12.28 -13.48
N LEU A 13 -9.89 -13.12 -14.27
CA LEU A 13 -8.43 -13.16 -14.30
C LEU A 13 -7.82 -11.84 -14.78
N GLN A 14 -8.43 -11.21 -15.80
CA GLN A 14 -7.97 -9.92 -16.29
C GLN A 14 -8.12 -8.83 -15.23
N GLU A 15 -9.29 -8.72 -14.59
CA GLU A 15 -9.53 -7.74 -13.53
C GLU A 15 -8.57 -7.94 -12.36
N THR A 16 -8.46 -9.17 -11.86
CA THR A 16 -7.54 -9.49 -10.76
C THR A 16 -6.07 -9.32 -11.12
N ALA A 17 -5.67 -9.48 -12.38
CA ALA A 17 -4.28 -9.26 -12.79
C ALA A 17 -3.91 -7.79 -12.95
N VAL A 18 -4.85 -6.95 -13.40
CA VAL A 18 -4.61 -5.52 -13.67
C VAL A 18 -4.77 -4.70 -12.38
N ASP A 19 -5.86 -4.94 -11.65
CA ASP A 19 -6.31 -4.09 -10.55
C ASP A 19 -5.91 -4.60 -9.17
N TRP A 20 -5.07 -5.65 -9.09
CA TRP A 20 -4.74 -6.32 -7.82
C TRP A 20 -4.31 -5.37 -6.70
N ARG A 21 -3.59 -4.26 -6.99
CA ARG A 21 -3.18 -3.29 -5.95
C ARG A 21 -4.38 -2.58 -5.35
N GLU A 22 -5.34 -2.19 -6.18
CA GLU A 22 -6.56 -1.53 -5.73
C GLU A 22 -7.46 -2.53 -4.98
N LEU A 23 -7.54 -3.77 -5.45
CA LEU A 23 -8.28 -4.82 -4.75
C LEU A 23 -7.64 -5.17 -3.38
N VAL A 24 -6.31 -5.30 -3.30
CA VAL A 24 -5.59 -5.67 -2.07
C VAL A 24 -5.49 -4.49 -1.11
N ALA A 25 -4.93 -3.36 -1.54
CA ALA A 25 -4.66 -2.23 -0.67
C ALA A 25 -5.86 -1.28 -0.57
N GLY A 26 -6.58 -1.07 -1.67
CA GLY A 26 -7.74 -0.20 -1.71
C GLY A 26 -8.90 -0.72 -0.87
N SER A 27 -9.11 -2.04 -0.77
CA SER A 27 -10.11 -2.62 0.15
C SER A 27 -9.75 -2.42 1.63
N GLU A 28 -8.48 -2.17 1.95
CA GLU A 28 -8.02 -1.77 3.28
C GLU A 28 -8.03 -0.23 3.47
N GLY A 29 -8.48 0.54 2.47
CA GLY A 29 -8.56 2.00 2.51
C GLY A 29 -7.29 2.75 2.09
N PHE A 30 -6.29 2.07 1.52
CA PHE A 30 -5.14 2.75 0.94
C PHE A 30 -5.51 3.39 -0.39
N LEU A 31 -5.16 4.66 -0.55
CA LEU A 31 -5.33 5.36 -1.83
C LEU A 31 -4.25 4.90 -2.81
N THR A 32 -4.66 4.28 -3.91
CA THR A 32 -3.74 3.66 -4.88
C THR A 32 -3.53 4.51 -6.14
N GLY A 33 -4.13 5.70 -6.24
CA GLY A 33 -3.93 6.61 -7.37
C GLY A 33 -2.49 7.12 -7.47
N LYS A 34 -2.04 7.51 -8.67
CA LYS A 34 -0.64 7.93 -8.93
C LYS A 34 -0.17 9.04 -7.97
N GLN A 35 -1.05 9.98 -7.64
CA GLN A 35 -0.79 11.11 -6.76
C GLN A 35 -0.67 10.73 -5.27
N TRP A 36 -1.08 9.52 -4.88
CA TRP A 36 -1.08 9.06 -3.49
C TRP A 36 0.04 8.07 -3.17
N ARG A 37 0.74 7.56 -4.20
CA ARG A 37 1.80 6.57 -4.01
C ARG A 37 3.07 7.26 -3.51
N GLY A 38 3.63 6.76 -2.42
CA GLY A 38 4.94 7.23 -1.94
C GLY A 38 6.08 6.67 -2.80
N LEU A 39 6.03 5.38 -3.11
CA LEU A 39 6.90 4.76 -4.12
C LEU A 39 6.04 3.90 -5.03
N TYR A 40 6.32 3.95 -6.34
CA TYR A 40 5.64 3.14 -7.33
C TYR A 40 6.63 2.31 -8.12
N ARG A 41 6.50 0.98 -8.01
CA ARG A 41 7.36 0.01 -8.71
C ARG A 41 8.85 0.31 -8.60
N GLN A 42 9.28 0.78 -7.43
CA GLN A 42 10.68 0.98 -7.09
C GLN A 42 11.43 -0.35 -7.22
N GLU A 43 12.54 -0.36 -7.94
CA GLU A 43 13.34 -1.57 -8.09
C GLU A 43 13.98 -1.92 -6.76
N VAL A 44 13.82 -3.18 -6.36
CA VAL A 44 14.71 -3.80 -5.39
C VAL A 44 16.02 -4.02 -6.12
N VAL A 45 17.15 -3.61 -5.56
CA VAL A 45 18.47 -3.80 -6.15
C VAL A 45 19.23 -4.87 -5.39
N TRP A 46 20.10 -5.61 -6.09
CA TRP A 46 20.81 -6.77 -5.53
C TRP A 46 21.54 -6.45 -4.21
N GLY A 47 22.14 -5.26 -4.10
CA GLY A 47 22.88 -4.83 -2.90
C GLY A 47 22.05 -4.62 -1.63
N GLU A 48 20.72 -4.62 -1.74
CA GLU A 48 19.80 -4.54 -0.60
C GLU A 48 19.59 -5.90 0.07
N MET A 49 20.01 -6.99 -0.57
CA MET A 49 19.96 -8.32 -0.02
C MET A 49 21.07 -8.54 1.00
N SER A 50 20.70 -9.03 2.20
CA SER A 50 21.66 -9.57 3.14
C SER A 50 21.88 -11.06 2.85
N ARG A 51 23.13 -11.50 2.89
CA ARG A 51 23.49 -12.92 2.80
C ARG A 51 23.59 -13.48 4.21
N LEU A 52 22.76 -14.45 4.56
CA LEU A 52 22.81 -15.06 5.88
C LEU A 52 24.00 -16.02 6.05
N CYS A 53 24.42 -16.74 5.01
CA CYS A 53 25.53 -17.70 4.99
C CYS A 53 25.98 -18.04 3.56
N VAL A 54 27.18 -18.62 3.41
CA VAL A 54 27.61 -19.29 2.16
C VAL A 54 26.67 -20.48 1.91
N GLY A 55 26.08 -20.58 0.72
CA GLY A 55 25.11 -21.63 0.37
C GLY A 55 23.63 -21.30 0.58
N GLN A 56 23.29 -20.20 1.27
CA GLN A 56 21.90 -19.71 1.33
C GLN A 56 21.64 -18.56 0.37
N HIS A 57 20.50 -18.61 -0.32
CA HIS A 57 20.00 -17.51 -1.12
C HIS A 57 19.58 -16.37 -0.17
N GLY A 58 20.18 -15.19 -0.31
CA GLY A 58 19.86 -14.03 0.51
C GLY A 58 18.42 -13.55 0.33
N HIS A 59 18.02 -12.59 1.16
CA HIS A 59 16.77 -11.84 1.03
C HIS A 59 17.04 -10.39 1.36
N VAL A 60 16.12 -9.50 1.01
CA VAL A 60 16.21 -8.08 1.34
C VAL A 60 16.40 -7.92 2.86
N ASN A 61 17.41 -7.14 3.25
CA ASN A 61 17.71 -6.87 4.65
C ASN A 61 16.53 -6.16 5.32
N ASN A 62 16.22 -6.53 6.56
CA ASN A 62 15.12 -5.97 7.33
C ASN A 62 15.16 -4.43 7.42
N VAL A 63 16.35 -3.83 7.55
CA VAL A 63 16.52 -2.36 7.60
C VAL A 63 16.02 -1.68 6.33
N MET A 64 16.09 -2.35 5.18
CA MET A 64 15.68 -1.76 3.90
C MET A 64 14.17 -1.48 3.85
N TYR A 65 13.34 -2.30 4.50
CA TYR A 65 11.90 -2.04 4.55
C TYR A 65 11.58 -0.71 5.23
N ASN A 66 12.27 -0.39 6.33
CA ASN A 66 12.10 0.90 7.01
C ASN A 66 12.60 2.06 6.12
N ARG A 67 13.68 1.86 5.35
CA ARG A 67 14.18 2.86 4.40
C ARG A 67 13.19 3.10 3.24
N TYR A 68 12.52 2.05 2.77
CA TYR A 68 11.46 2.18 1.77
C TYR A 68 10.26 2.94 2.32
N ALA A 69 9.82 2.60 3.54
CA ALA A 69 8.74 3.31 4.22
C ALA A 69 9.06 4.79 4.39
N GLU A 70 10.26 5.12 4.88
CA GLU A 70 10.73 6.50 5.04
C GLU A 70 10.75 7.27 3.71
N SER A 71 11.40 6.72 2.68
CA SER A 71 11.47 7.38 1.35
C SER A 71 10.07 7.60 0.76
N ALA A 72 9.20 6.60 0.92
CA ALA A 72 7.82 6.70 0.48
C ALA A 72 7.01 7.72 1.29
N ARG A 73 7.23 7.86 2.60
CA ARG A 73 6.59 8.88 3.43
C ARG A 73 6.99 10.28 2.98
N VAL A 74 8.27 10.51 2.70
CA VAL A 74 8.75 11.80 2.16
C VAL A 74 8.01 12.15 0.88
N ASN A 75 7.98 11.22 -0.09
CA ASN A 75 7.28 11.44 -1.35
C ASN A 75 5.77 11.62 -1.16
N TRP A 76 5.15 10.88 -0.24
CA TRP A 76 3.74 11.02 0.09
C TRP A 76 3.42 12.42 0.64
N THR A 77 4.25 12.93 1.55
CA THR A 77 4.14 14.31 2.06
C THR A 77 4.33 15.34 0.93
N LEU A 78 5.34 15.15 0.07
CA LEU A 78 5.60 16.06 -1.05
C LEU A 78 4.48 16.05 -2.11
N ASN A 79 3.77 14.93 -2.26
CA ASN A 79 2.60 14.89 -3.13
C ASN A 79 1.49 15.85 -2.66
N PHE A 80 1.36 16.10 -1.35
CA PHE A 80 0.43 17.13 -0.87
C PHE A 80 0.81 18.53 -1.33
N ALA A 81 2.11 18.85 -1.43
CA ALA A 81 2.56 20.13 -1.97
C ALA A 81 2.07 20.35 -3.42
N ALA A 82 1.89 19.26 -4.19
CA ALA A 82 1.32 19.32 -5.54
C ALA A 82 -0.21 19.39 -5.54
N MET A 83 -0.87 18.78 -4.54
CA MET A 83 -2.34 18.74 -4.40
C MET A 83 -2.94 19.94 -3.66
N ASP A 84 -2.11 20.72 -2.96
CA ASP A 84 -2.48 21.93 -2.22
C ASP A 84 -1.54 23.09 -2.61
N PRO A 85 -1.74 23.69 -3.80
CA PRO A 85 -0.85 24.75 -4.29
C PRO A 85 -0.80 25.99 -3.39
N GLN A 86 -1.86 26.24 -2.61
CA GLN A 86 -1.95 27.38 -1.70
C GLN A 86 -0.92 27.28 -0.57
N HIS A 87 -0.67 26.07 -0.06
CA HIS A 87 0.28 25.80 1.03
C HIS A 87 1.51 25.01 0.55
N LYS A 88 1.84 25.11 -0.74
CA LYS A 88 2.92 24.33 -1.35
C LYS A 88 4.26 24.53 -0.65
N ALA A 89 4.57 25.77 -0.26
CA ALA A 89 5.82 26.10 0.42
C ALA A 89 5.86 25.41 1.79
N GLU A 90 4.79 25.50 2.55
CA GLU A 90 4.63 24.92 3.87
C GLU A 90 4.75 23.39 3.82
N TRP A 91 4.07 22.72 2.88
CA TRP A 91 4.21 21.28 2.67
C TRP A 91 5.65 20.86 2.33
N THR A 92 6.36 21.67 1.54
CA THR A 92 7.75 21.40 1.18
C THR A 92 8.68 21.60 2.38
N GLU A 93 8.43 22.63 3.18
CA GLU A 93 9.24 22.95 4.36
C GLU A 93 9.12 21.92 5.47
N LEU A 94 8.02 21.15 5.54
CA LEU A 94 7.86 20.04 6.49
C LEU A 94 9.00 19.00 6.44
N MET A 95 9.67 18.92 5.28
CA MET A 95 10.80 18.02 5.05
C MET A 95 12.16 18.69 5.30
N THR A 96 12.18 19.88 5.91
CA THR A 96 13.37 20.68 6.16
C THR A 96 13.37 21.18 7.61
N PRO A 97 14.54 21.56 8.17
CA PRO A 97 14.62 22.12 9.52
C PRO A 97 14.28 23.63 9.57
N LYS A 98 13.62 24.21 8.55
CA LYS A 98 13.42 25.67 8.45
C LYS A 98 12.28 26.20 9.32
N SER A 99 11.24 25.41 9.53
CA SER A 99 10.02 25.83 10.23
C SER A 99 9.44 24.69 11.06
N VAL A 100 8.17 24.33 10.86
CA VAL A 100 7.59 23.10 11.42
C VAL A 100 7.98 21.95 10.52
N GLY A 101 8.47 20.85 11.08
CA GLY A 101 8.75 19.63 10.32
C GLY A 101 8.23 18.37 10.98
N LEU A 102 8.30 17.28 10.22
CA LEU A 102 7.81 15.96 10.64
C LEU A 102 8.97 15.12 11.20
N ILE A 103 8.76 14.54 12.38
CA ILE A 103 9.71 13.62 13.01
C ILE A 103 9.02 12.26 13.21
N LEU A 104 9.72 11.19 12.83
CA LEU A 104 9.29 9.82 13.13
C LEU A 104 9.55 9.53 14.62
N ARG A 105 8.49 9.50 15.43
CA ARG A 105 8.56 9.15 16.87
C ARG A 105 8.79 7.66 17.09
N SER A 106 8.11 6.82 16.31
CA SER A 106 8.32 5.37 16.34
C SER A 106 7.91 4.71 15.03
N ILE A 107 8.52 3.55 14.75
CA ILE A 107 8.11 2.67 13.65
C ILE A 107 8.09 1.22 14.13
N LYS A 108 7.01 0.51 13.83
CA LYS A 108 6.92 -0.96 13.96
C LYS A 108 6.80 -1.57 12.58
N THR A 109 7.57 -2.61 12.28
CA THR A 109 7.53 -3.32 10.99
C THR A 109 7.24 -4.80 11.19
N ASP A 110 6.15 -5.27 10.58
CA ASP A 110 5.77 -6.68 10.54
C ASP A 110 6.11 -7.26 9.15
N TYR A 111 7.19 -8.05 9.08
CA TYR A 111 7.62 -8.74 7.86
C TYR A 111 6.70 -9.92 7.54
N LYS A 112 6.22 -10.01 6.30
CA LYS A 112 5.25 -11.05 5.88
C LYS A 112 5.90 -12.18 5.10
N PHE A 113 6.97 -11.91 4.35
CA PHE A 113 7.79 -12.93 3.72
C PHE A 113 9.17 -12.37 3.32
N PRO A 114 10.19 -13.23 3.14
CA PRO A 114 11.52 -12.79 2.71
C PRO A 114 11.55 -12.45 1.21
N MET A 115 11.31 -11.19 0.87
CA MET A 115 11.43 -10.66 -0.50
C MET A 115 12.86 -10.78 -1.03
N LYS A 116 13.02 -11.05 -2.33
CA LYS A 116 14.31 -11.26 -2.98
C LYS A 116 14.41 -10.42 -4.24
N TRP A 117 15.64 -10.11 -4.65
CA TRP A 117 15.91 -9.63 -6.00
C TRP A 117 15.76 -10.79 -7.01
N PRO A 118 15.27 -10.54 -8.23
CA PRO A 118 14.65 -9.28 -8.69
C PRO A 118 13.18 -9.15 -8.21
N ASP A 119 12.81 -7.96 -7.75
CA ASP A 119 11.42 -7.58 -7.47
C ASP A 119 11.27 -6.06 -7.65
N ARG A 120 10.02 -5.59 -7.66
CA ARG A 120 9.67 -4.18 -7.56
C ARG A 120 8.68 -3.99 -6.43
N ILE A 121 8.83 -2.89 -5.70
CA ILE A 121 7.92 -2.56 -4.61
C ILE A 121 7.06 -1.33 -4.93
N THR A 122 5.83 -1.37 -4.44
CA THR A 122 4.98 -0.20 -4.34
C THR A 122 4.69 0.04 -2.85
N VAL A 123 4.91 1.26 -2.37
CA VAL A 123 4.73 1.61 -0.96
C VAL A 123 3.62 2.64 -0.83
N LEU A 124 2.61 2.27 -0.04
CA LEU A 124 1.39 3.04 0.17
C LEU A 124 1.26 3.43 1.64
N HIS A 125 0.78 4.64 1.88
CA HIS A 125 0.48 5.17 3.21
C HIS A 125 -1.00 5.47 3.31
N LYS A 126 -1.56 5.30 4.50
CA LYS A 126 -2.87 5.83 4.87
C LYS A 126 -2.84 6.36 6.30
N LEU A 127 -3.67 7.35 6.58
CA LEU A 127 -3.98 7.74 7.95
C LEU A 127 -4.74 6.62 8.64
N ARG A 128 -4.32 6.25 9.84
CA ARG A 128 -5.03 5.25 10.65
C ARG A 128 -6.38 5.77 11.14
N ASP A 129 -6.39 7.01 11.60
CA ASP A 129 -7.54 7.67 12.22
C ASP A 129 -7.73 9.07 11.63
N ASN A 130 -8.95 9.61 11.77
CA ASN A 130 -9.26 10.98 11.39
C ASN A 130 -8.62 11.95 12.39
N PRO A 131 -7.69 12.83 11.98
CA PRO A 131 -7.00 13.72 12.92
C PRO A 131 -7.95 14.78 13.50
N SER A 132 -7.75 15.07 14.79
CA SER A 132 -8.47 16.14 15.50
C SER A 132 -7.77 17.49 15.34
N GLU A 133 -8.50 18.59 15.55
CA GLU A 133 -7.96 19.96 15.40
C GLU A 133 -6.77 20.29 16.33
N ASN A 134 -6.65 19.59 17.46
CA ASN A 134 -5.58 19.82 18.44
C ASN A 134 -4.53 18.70 18.48
N SER A 135 -4.54 17.81 17.48
CA SER A 135 -3.55 16.74 17.39
C SER A 135 -2.13 17.33 17.21
N ASP A 136 -1.15 16.74 17.88
CA ASP A 136 0.29 17.04 17.75
C ASP A 136 1.07 15.91 17.04
N HIS A 137 0.36 14.85 16.67
CA HIS A 137 0.86 13.69 15.98
C HIS A 137 -0.25 13.00 15.19
N PHE A 138 0.14 12.12 14.28
CA PHE A 138 -0.75 11.25 13.53
C PHE A 138 -0.06 9.92 13.25
N ILE A 139 -0.88 8.87 13.08
CA ILE A 139 -0.39 7.53 12.78
C ILE A 139 -0.61 7.22 11.31
N LEU A 140 0.43 6.72 10.64
CA LEU A 140 0.35 6.17 9.30
C LEU A 140 0.42 4.64 9.36
N ASP A 141 -0.55 3.98 8.74
CA ASP A 141 -0.40 2.60 8.33
C ASP A 141 0.31 2.57 6.98
N VAL A 142 1.29 1.68 6.83
CA VAL A 142 2.10 1.55 5.63
C VAL A 142 2.00 0.12 5.09
N MET A 143 1.81 0.00 3.78
CA MET A 143 1.83 -1.27 3.07
C MET A 143 2.94 -1.27 2.03
N ILE A 144 3.91 -2.17 2.19
CA ILE A 144 4.96 -2.42 1.20
C ILE A 144 4.53 -3.64 0.39
N LEU A 145 4.10 -3.41 -0.85
CA LEU A 145 3.64 -4.43 -1.78
C LEU A 145 4.81 -4.95 -2.63
N SER A 146 4.94 -6.27 -2.74
CA SER A 146 5.76 -6.92 -3.77
C SER A 146 4.96 -7.04 -5.05
N GLU A 147 5.51 -6.55 -6.16
CA GLU A 147 4.88 -6.65 -7.48
C GLU A 147 5.03 -8.07 -8.04
N ALA A 148 6.14 -8.76 -7.76
CA ALA A 148 6.35 -10.14 -8.20
C ALA A 148 5.37 -11.12 -7.52
N GLN A 149 5.09 -10.92 -6.24
CA GLN A 149 4.20 -11.80 -5.45
C GLN A 149 2.77 -11.28 -5.35
N ARG A 150 2.49 -10.07 -5.84
CA ARG A 150 1.18 -9.39 -5.81
C ARG A 150 0.52 -9.38 -4.42
N ARG A 151 1.32 -9.21 -3.37
CA ARG A 151 0.87 -9.21 -1.97
C ARG A 151 1.77 -8.36 -1.07
N PRO A 152 1.31 -7.98 0.14
CA PRO A 152 2.14 -7.27 1.11
C PRO A 152 3.38 -8.09 1.51
N ALA A 153 4.57 -7.50 1.32
CA ALA A 153 5.85 -8.02 1.79
C ALA A 153 6.14 -7.62 3.24
N ALA A 154 5.73 -6.41 3.61
CA ALA A 154 5.74 -5.94 4.99
C ALA A 154 4.60 -4.95 5.24
N ARG A 155 4.22 -4.81 6.51
CA ARG A 155 3.36 -3.72 6.98
C ARG A 155 4.11 -2.92 8.03
N CYS A 156 4.00 -1.59 7.97
CA CYS A 156 4.58 -0.72 8.98
C CYS A 156 3.50 0.12 9.65
N VAL A 157 3.80 0.52 10.89
CA VAL A 157 3.02 1.50 11.64
C VAL A 157 3.98 2.59 12.03
N GLU A 158 3.72 3.81 11.57
CA GLU A 158 4.57 4.97 11.81
C GLU A 158 3.83 6.00 12.63
N ASP A 159 4.49 6.47 13.68
CA ASP A 159 3.98 7.51 14.56
C ASP A 159 4.74 8.80 14.27
N ILE A 160 4.05 9.77 13.68
CA ILE A 160 4.65 10.99 13.17
C ILE A 160 4.23 12.17 14.03
N VAL A 161 5.21 12.90 14.56
CA VAL A 161 4.98 14.11 15.37
C VAL A 161 5.40 15.37 14.61
N THR A 162 4.76 16.49 14.91
CA THR A 162 5.17 17.81 14.44
C THR A 162 6.10 18.50 15.43
N TYR A 163 7.18 19.08 14.93
CA TYR A 163 8.21 19.76 15.71
C TYR A 163 8.53 21.12 15.10
N ASP A 164 8.50 22.19 15.90
CA ASP A 164 8.90 23.52 15.45
C ASP A 164 10.39 23.71 15.71
N TYR A 165 11.18 23.69 14.63
CA TYR A 165 12.64 23.84 14.69
C TYR A 165 13.09 25.24 15.11
N ARG A 166 12.23 26.26 14.99
CA ARG A 166 12.57 27.64 15.39
C ARG A 166 12.52 27.80 16.90
N THR A 167 11.58 27.11 17.55
CA THR A 167 11.40 27.16 19.01
C THR A 167 11.95 25.93 19.74
N ALA A 168 12.43 24.94 18.99
CA ALA A 168 12.95 23.66 19.47
C ALA A 168 11.97 22.89 20.35
N LYS A 169 10.67 22.92 20.01
CA LYS A 169 9.59 22.30 20.79
C LYS A 169 8.62 21.53 19.91
N LYS A 170 7.90 20.58 20.53
CA LYS A 170 6.72 19.96 19.90
C LYS A 170 5.70 21.04 19.56
N SER A 171 5.04 20.88 18.42
CA SER A 171 4.02 21.79 17.92
C SER A 171 2.76 21.00 17.58
N PRO A 172 1.55 21.56 17.73
CA PRO A 172 0.36 21.01 17.09
C PRO A 172 0.54 20.90 15.57
N LEU A 173 -0.26 20.05 14.94
CA LEU A 173 -0.34 20.00 13.48
C LEU A 173 -0.82 21.36 12.95
N PRO A 174 -0.19 21.92 11.90
CA PRO A 174 -0.67 23.14 11.27
C PRO A 174 -2.11 23.01 10.74
N PRO A 175 -2.96 24.05 10.82
CA PRO A 175 -4.37 23.95 10.40
C PRO A 175 -4.58 23.49 8.95
N PHE A 176 -3.73 23.95 8.02
CA PHE A 176 -3.80 23.52 6.61
C PHE A 176 -3.56 22.01 6.46
N MET A 177 -2.63 21.46 7.26
CA MET A 177 -2.32 20.04 7.29
C MET A 177 -3.50 19.25 7.83
N ILE A 178 -4.07 19.65 8.97
CA ILE A 178 -5.24 18.97 9.57
C ILE A 178 -6.37 18.88 8.55
N LYS A 179 -6.75 20.02 7.95
CA LYS A 179 -7.79 20.05 6.92
C LYS A 179 -7.50 19.06 5.78
N LYS A 180 -6.27 19.06 5.27
CA LYS A 180 -5.91 18.17 4.15
C LYS A 180 -5.88 16.69 4.53
N LEU A 181 -5.43 16.38 5.75
CA LEU A 181 -5.42 15.02 6.27
C LEU A 181 -6.85 14.52 6.51
N GLN A 182 -7.77 15.35 7.01
CA GLN A 182 -9.19 15.00 7.16
C GLN A 182 -9.87 14.74 5.80
N GLU A 183 -9.60 15.58 4.79
CA GLU A 183 -10.03 15.33 3.40
C GLU A 183 -9.51 13.99 2.89
N THR A 184 -8.22 13.71 3.13
CA THR A 184 -7.58 12.47 2.71
C THR A 184 -8.19 11.26 3.41
N PHE A 185 -8.45 11.36 4.72
CA PHE A 185 -9.08 10.29 5.49
C PHE A 185 -10.48 9.96 4.95
N LYS A 186 -11.26 10.98 4.58
CA LYS A 186 -12.57 10.75 3.94
C LYS A 186 -12.43 9.97 2.63
N LEU A 187 -11.48 10.34 1.77
CA LEU A 187 -11.20 9.62 0.53
C LEU A 187 -10.76 8.17 0.78
N GLN A 188 -10.02 7.91 1.85
CA GLN A 188 -9.62 6.55 2.23
C GLN A 188 -10.84 5.69 2.57
N GLU A 189 -11.81 6.21 3.32
CA GLU A 189 -13.02 5.48 3.68
C GLU A 189 -13.92 5.23 2.45
N GLU A 190 -14.06 6.21 1.56
CA GLU A 190 -14.77 6.04 0.28
C GLU A 190 -14.09 4.96 -0.59
N ALA A 191 -12.75 4.99 -0.69
CA ALA A 191 -11.99 3.99 -1.42
C ALA A 191 -12.12 2.59 -0.80
N LYS A 192 -12.10 2.50 0.53
CA LYS A 192 -12.28 1.26 1.29
C LYS A 192 -13.62 0.62 0.97
N GLU A 193 -14.70 1.38 1.06
CA GLU A 193 -16.05 0.91 0.77
C GLU A 193 -16.17 0.43 -0.69
N LYS A 194 -15.77 1.28 -1.64
CA LYS A 194 -15.82 0.98 -3.07
C LYS A 194 -15.07 -0.31 -3.39
N ASN A 195 -13.83 -0.44 -2.91
CA ASN A 195 -12.99 -1.58 -3.27
C ASN A 195 -13.35 -2.85 -2.51
N SER A 196 -13.83 -2.75 -1.26
CA SER A 196 -14.38 -3.90 -0.54
C SER A 196 -15.60 -4.47 -1.26
N ASN A 197 -16.47 -3.60 -1.78
CA ASN A 197 -17.61 -4.02 -2.60
C ASN A 197 -17.16 -4.72 -3.88
N ARG A 198 -16.16 -4.18 -4.59
CA ARG A 198 -15.58 -4.83 -5.78
C ARG A 198 -15.02 -6.22 -5.46
N VAL A 199 -14.27 -6.35 -4.36
CA VAL A 199 -13.74 -7.64 -3.91
C VAL A 199 -14.86 -8.63 -3.62
N ARG A 200 -15.93 -8.22 -2.93
CA ARG A 200 -17.09 -9.07 -2.67
C ARG A 200 -17.75 -9.55 -3.96
N ILE A 201 -18.00 -8.65 -4.92
CA ILE A 201 -18.57 -9.00 -6.22
C ILE A 201 -17.68 -10.00 -6.96
N LEU A 202 -16.35 -9.81 -6.95
CA LEU A 202 -15.41 -10.76 -7.55
C LEU A 202 -15.47 -12.13 -6.88
N LEU A 203 -15.56 -12.19 -5.55
CA LEU A 203 -15.70 -13.44 -4.82
C LEU A 203 -17.02 -14.15 -5.16
N ASP A 204 -18.12 -13.41 -5.28
CA ASP A 204 -19.42 -13.96 -5.66
C ASP A 204 -19.37 -14.54 -7.09
N ARG A 205 -18.78 -13.81 -8.05
CA ARG A 205 -18.56 -14.28 -9.43
C ARG A 205 -17.70 -15.53 -9.48
N VAL A 206 -16.60 -15.58 -8.72
CA VAL A 206 -15.76 -16.78 -8.60
C VAL A 206 -16.58 -17.94 -8.05
N ARG A 207 -17.39 -17.71 -7.01
CA ARG A 207 -18.20 -18.76 -6.39
C ARG A 207 -19.29 -19.31 -7.31
N GLU A 208 -19.92 -18.45 -8.11
CA GLU A 208 -20.88 -18.85 -9.15
C GLU A 208 -20.19 -19.66 -10.26
N LEU A 209 -18.99 -19.25 -10.66
CA LEU A 209 -18.19 -19.99 -11.63
C LEU A 209 -17.80 -21.38 -11.09
N GLU A 210 -17.34 -21.48 -9.84
CA GLU A 210 -17.03 -22.76 -9.18
C GLU A 210 -18.25 -23.69 -9.17
N LYS A 211 -19.38 -23.21 -8.64
CA LYS A 211 -20.63 -24.00 -8.56
C LYS A 211 -21.16 -24.43 -9.91
N SER A 212 -21.05 -23.58 -10.93
CA SER A 212 -21.51 -23.91 -12.27
C SER A 212 -20.54 -24.82 -13.03
N SER A 213 -19.28 -24.96 -12.59
CA SER A 213 -18.24 -25.72 -13.30
C SER A 213 -17.89 -27.05 -12.64
N TRP A 214 -17.27 -27.02 -11.45
CA TRP A 214 -16.70 -28.20 -10.79
C TRP A 214 -17.30 -28.48 -9.41
N ASP A 215 -17.80 -27.47 -8.70
CA ASP A 215 -18.40 -27.62 -7.36
C ASP A 215 -19.91 -27.87 -7.46
N ARG A 216 -20.29 -28.96 -8.13
CA ARG A 216 -21.68 -29.43 -8.25
C ARG A 216 -21.78 -30.96 -8.14
N PRO A 217 -22.90 -31.51 -7.63
CA PRO A 217 -23.02 -32.95 -7.35
C PRO A 217 -22.84 -33.87 -8.55
N ASP A 218 -23.10 -33.37 -9.76
CA ASP A 218 -23.00 -34.09 -11.03
C ASP A 218 -21.72 -33.76 -11.81
N ALA A 219 -20.79 -33.00 -11.22
CA ALA A 219 -19.50 -32.70 -11.84
C ALA A 219 -18.71 -34.00 -12.07
N LYS A 220 -18.21 -34.16 -13.29
CA LYS A 220 -17.26 -35.21 -13.63
C LYS A 220 -15.90 -34.55 -13.82
N GLU A 221 -14.89 -35.01 -13.09
CA GLU A 221 -13.51 -34.61 -13.32
C GLU A 221 -13.08 -35.09 -14.71
N ASP A 222 -12.70 -34.14 -15.55
CA ASP A 222 -12.02 -34.40 -16.81
C ASP A 222 -10.52 -34.23 -16.56
N PHE A 223 -9.81 -35.34 -16.44
CA PHE A 223 -8.35 -35.37 -16.22
C PHE A 223 -7.56 -34.98 -17.47
N GLY A 224 -8.23 -34.69 -18.59
CA GLY A 224 -7.60 -34.55 -19.89
C GLY A 224 -7.10 -35.90 -20.41
N SER A 225 -7.21 -36.12 -21.71
CA SER A 225 -6.50 -37.21 -22.36
C SER A 225 -5.02 -36.81 -22.46
N ALA A 226 -4.20 -37.28 -21.53
CA ALA A 226 -2.76 -37.39 -21.75
C ALA A 226 -2.53 -38.45 -22.85
N ASN A 227 -2.73 -38.05 -24.10
CA ASN A 227 -2.31 -38.88 -25.22
C ASN A 227 -0.78 -38.86 -25.25
N GLN A 228 -0.21 -40.07 -25.20
CA GLN A 228 1.21 -40.41 -25.27
C GLN A 228 1.91 -39.78 -26.47
#